data_AF-A0A7Y9L9H4-F1
#
_entry.id   AF-A0A7Y9L9H4-F1
#
_cell.length_a   1.000
_cell.length_b   1.000
_cell.length_c   1.000
_cell.angle_alpha   90.00
_cell.angle_beta   90.00
_cell.angle_gamma   90.00
#
_symmetry.space_group_name_H-M   'P 1'
#
loop_
_entity.id
_entity.type
_entity.pdbx_description
1 polymer ?
#
loop_
_entity_poly.entity_id
_entity_poly.type
_entity_poly.pdbx_seq_one_letter_code
_entity_poly.pdbx_strand_id
1 'polypeptide(L)'
;MQVRNPLDALLTQGRGVNALRCHPDHRRTLHRLVERGRLAAVLPGVLAPPEAVDRLDVRLRALASWDDDLVLTRWAAARLTFWPDLPSR
;
A
#
# COMPACT_ATOMS: atom_id res chain seq x y z
N MET A 1 -2.94 24.60 7.32
CA MET A 1 -2.35 24.09 6.07
C MET A 1 -3.46 23.44 5.26
N GLN A 2 -3.86 24.07 4.15
CA GLN A 2 -5.12 23.77 3.45
C GLN A 2 -4.97 22.51 2.58
N VAL A 3 -5.58 21.41 3.00
CA VAL A 3 -5.64 20.14 2.24
C VAL A 3 -6.48 20.38 1.00
N ARG A 4 -5.83 20.64 -0.15
CA ARG A 4 -6.49 21.02 -1.41
C ARG A 4 -6.74 19.84 -2.35
N ASN A 5 -6.39 18.61 -1.95
CA ASN A 5 -6.53 17.41 -2.78
C ASN A 5 -7.10 16.24 -1.96
N PRO A 6 -8.27 15.66 -2.32
CA PRO A 6 -8.84 14.50 -1.62
C PRO A 6 -7.92 13.26 -1.63
N LEU A 7 -6.95 13.21 -2.55
CA LEU A 7 -5.87 12.22 -2.56
C LEU A 7 -5.03 12.25 -1.28
N ASP A 8 -4.64 13.45 -0.84
CA ASP A 8 -3.71 13.59 0.29
C ASP A 8 -4.39 13.17 1.59
N ALA A 9 -5.70 13.42 1.71
CA ALA A 9 -6.49 12.95 2.84
C ALA A 9 -6.56 11.40 2.88
N LEU A 10 -6.89 10.77 1.76
CA LEU A 10 -6.97 9.30 1.66
C LEU A 10 -5.60 8.64 1.88
N LEU A 11 -4.53 9.19 1.31
CA LEU A 11 -3.17 8.69 1.51
C LEU A 11 -2.67 8.90 2.94
N THR A 12 -3.00 10.03 3.56
CA THR A 12 -2.62 10.31 4.96
C THR A 12 -3.34 9.37 5.93
N GLN A 13 -4.64 9.14 5.72
CA GLN A 13 -5.44 8.20 6.51
C GLN A 13 -4.95 6.75 6.35
N GLY A 14 -4.63 6.35 5.12
CA GLY A 14 -4.10 5.02 4.79
C GLY A 14 -2.61 4.82 5.08
N ARG A 15 -1.90 5.82 5.64
CA ARG A 15 -0.42 5.80 5.80
C ARG A 15 0.33 5.39 4.52
N GLY A 16 -0.15 5.89 3.38
CA GLY A 16 0.39 5.62 2.05
C GLY A 16 -0.20 4.41 1.33
N VAL A 17 -1.14 3.67 1.93
CA VAL A 17 -1.77 2.48 1.33
C VAL A 17 -3.29 2.52 1.52
N ASN A 18 -4.06 2.19 0.49
CA ASN A 18 -5.52 2.20 0.53
C ASN A 18 -6.07 0.84 0.09
N ALA A 19 -6.68 0.10 1.01
CA ALA A 19 -7.45 -1.09 0.69
C ALA A 19 -8.85 -0.69 0.20
N LEU A 20 -9.24 -1.12 -1.01
CA LEU A 20 -10.52 -0.78 -1.63
C LEU A 20 -11.71 -1.18 -0.76
N ARG A 21 -11.60 -2.27 0.00
CA ARG A 21 -12.65 -2.74 0.90
C ARG A 21 -12.93 -1.80 2.07
N CYS A 22 -11.96 -0.98 2.47
CA CYS A 22 -12.10 -0.02 3.56
C CYS A 22 -12.73 1.31 3.10
N HIS A 23 -12.86 1.53 1.80
CA HIS A 23 -13.37 2.77 1.21
C HIS A 23 -14.43 2.52 0.13
N PRO A 24 -15.54 1.84 0.43
CA PRO A 24 -16.57 1.51 -0.56
C PRO A 24 -17.11 2.76 -1.27
N ASP A 25 -17.34 3.84 -0.52
CA ASP A 25 -17.88 5.11 -1.04
C ASP A 25 -16.92 5.84 -1.99
N HIS A 26 -15.61 5.54 -1.90
CA HIS A 26 -14.58 6.20 -2.70
C HIS A 26 -14.07 5.32 -3.85
N ARG A 27 -14.65 4.15 -4.08
CA ARG A 27 -14.18 3.16 -5.05
C ARG A 27 -14.08 3.72 -6.48
N ARG A 28 -15.07 4.52 -6.90
CA ARG A 28 -15.05 5.19 -8.22
C ARG A 28 -13.92 6.22 -8.34
N THR A 29 -13.68 6.98 -7.28
CA THR A 29 -12.59 7.96 -7.22
C THR A 29 -11.24 7.26 -7.28
N LEU A 30 -11.05 6.20 -6.50
CA LEU A 30 -9.82 5.40 -6.50
C LEU A 30 -9.54 4.78 -7.89
N HIS A 31 -10.57 4.25 -8.57
CA HIS A 31 -10.43 3.74 -9.93
C HIS A 31 -9.94 4.81 -10.92
N ARG A 32 -10.57 5.99 -10.91
CA ARG A 32 -10.14 7.12 -11.76
C ARG A 32 -8.69 7.54 -11.47
N LEU A 33 -8.25 7.42 -10.23
CA LEU A 33 -6.88 7.74 -9.84
C LEU A 33 -5.88 6.71 -10.37
N VAL A 34 -6.26 5.43 -10.40
CA VAL A 34 -5.47 4.38 -11.05
C VAL A 34 -5.39 4.62 -12.57
N GLU A 35 -6.52 4.91 -13.22
CA GLU A 35 -6.57 5.22 -14.66
C GLU A 35 -5.70 6.44 -15.03
N ARG A 36 -5.58 7.41 -14.12
CA ARG A 36 -4.74 8.59 -14.29
C ARG A 36 -3.28 8.38 -13.87
N GLY A 37 -2.89 7.16 -13.51
CA GLY A 37 -1.54 6.83 -13.05
C GLY A 37 -1.13 7.51 -11.75
N ARG A 38 -2.10 7.93 -10.93
CA ARG A 38 -1.86 8.57 -9.61
C ARG A 38 -1.84 7.56 -8.46
N LEU A 39 -2.36 6.37 -8.70
CA LEU A 39 -2.28 5.21 -7.82
C LEU A 39 -1.93 3.99 -8.66
N ALA A 40 -1.27 3.02 -8.04
CA ALA A 40 -0.96 1.73 -8.62
C ALA A 40 -1.28 0.62 -7.62
N ALA A 41 -1.62 -0.56 -8.14
CA ALA A 41 -1.89 -1.72 -7.30
C ALA A 41 -0.59 -2.28 -6.72
N VAL A 42 -0.57 -2.50 -5.40
CA VAL A 42 0.50 -3.23 -4.70
C VAL A 42 0.12 -4.70 -4.55
N LEU A 43 -1.15 -4.95 -4.22
CA LEU A 43 -1.80 -6.26 -4.10
C LEU A 43 -3.22 -6.18 -4.68
N PRO A 44 -3.89 -7.32 -4.91
CA PRO A 44 -5.30 -7.33 -5.29
C PRO A 44 -6.15 -6.51 -4.31
N GLY A 45 -6.74 -5.42 -4.80
CA GLY A 45 -7.58 -4.53 -4.00
C GLY A 45 -6.85 -3.59 -3.04
N VAL A 46 -5.52 -3.45 -3.14
CA VAL A 46 -4.72 -2.55 -2.31
C VAL A 46 -3.87 -1.63 -3.19
N LEU A 47 -4.04 -0.32 -3.01
CA LEU A 47 -3.46 0.73 -3.85
C LEU A 47 -2.47 1.60 -3.09
N ALA A 48 -1.43 2.10 -3.77
CA ALA A 48 -0.46 3.05 -3.23
C ALA A 48 -0.02 4.05 -4.33
N PRO A 49 0.67 5.15 -3.97
CA PRO A 49 1.33 6.00 -4.96
C PRO A 49 2.32 5.18 -5.82
N PRO A 50 2.36 5.36 -7.14
CA PRO A 50 3.19 4.56 -8.05
C PRO A 50 4.66 4.52 -7.67
N GLU A 51 5.22 5.66 -7.26
CA GLU A 51 6.60 5.82 -6.82
C GLU A 51 6.95 5.04 -5.55
N ALA A 52 5.94 4.54 -4.83
CA ALA A 52 6.09 3.89 -3.55
C ALA A 52 5.81 2.38 -3.57
N VAL A 53 5.29 1.82 -4.68
CA VAL A 53 4.86 0.42 -4.79
C VAL A 53 5.98 -0.59 -4.49
N ASP A 54 7.22 -0.26 -4.86
CA ASP A 54 8.37 -1.14 -4.65
C ASP A 54 9.06 -0.96 -3.31
N ARG A 55 8.64 0.02 -2.52
CA ARG A 55 9.19 0.23 -1.19
C ARG A 55 8.72 -0.89 -0.25
N LEU A 56 9.68 -1.48 0.47
CA LEU A 56 9.41 -2.56 1.40
C LEU A 56 8.35 -2.17 2.44
N ASP A 57 8.44 -0.96 3.01
CA ASP A 57 7.48 -0.49 4.02
C ASP A 57 6.04 -0.41 3.50
N VAL A 58 5.86 -0.03 2.23
CA VAL A 58 4.55 0.03 1.55
C VAL A 58 4.01 -1.36 1.30
N ARG A 59 4.86 -2.30 0.83
CA ARG A 59 4.46 -3.69 0.61
C ARG A 59 4.03 -4.38 1.91
N LEU A 60 4.73 -4.13 3.02
CA LEU A 60 4.34 -4.66 4.33
C LEU A 60 3.00 -4.11 4.82
N ARG A 61 2.79 -2.79 4.69
CA ARG A 61 1.49 -2.18 5.02
C ARG A 61 0.38 -2.72 4.12
N ALA A 62 0.67 -2.93 2.84
CA ALA A 62 -0.28 -3.54 1.91
C ALA A 62 -0.67 -4.95 2.34
N LEU A 63 0.30 -5.79 2.73
CA LEU A 63 0.07 -7.14 3.25
C LEU A 63 -0.74 -7.14 4.53
N ALA A 64 -0.36 -6.31 5.52
CA ALA A 64 -1.11 -6.16 6.76
C ALA A 64 -2.53 -5.63 6.50
N SER A 65 -2.71 -4.78 5.49
CA SER A 65 -4.03 -4.33 5.06
C SER A 65 -4.74 -5.33 4.16
N TRP A 66 -4.15 -6.47 3.80
CA TRP A 66 -4.77 -7.44 2.90
C TRP A 66 -5.39 -8.59 3.69
N ASP A 67 -4.66 -9.08 4.69
CA ASP A 67 -5.06 -10.18 5.56
C ASP A 67 -4.35 -10.03 6.93
N ASP A 68 -5.12 -10.04 8.01
CA ASP A 68 -4.62 -9.86 9.38
C ASP A 68 -3.91 -11.13 9.91
N ASP A 69 -4.17 -12.30 9.31
CA ASP A 69 -3.60 -13.60 9.72
C ASP A 69 -2.38 -14.01 8.88
N LEU A 70 -1.86 -13.10 8.04
CA LEU A 70 -0.76 -13.40 7.13
C LEU A 70 0.57 -13.53 7.87
N VAL A 71 1.22 -14.70 7.72
CA VAL A 71 2.55 -14.96 8.29
C VAL A 71 3.63 -14.84 7.21
N LEU A 72 4.58 -13.92 7.43
CA LEU A 72 5.79 -13.80 6.63
C LEU A 72 6.82 -14.83 7.09
N THR A 73 7.42 -15.55 6.13
CA THR A 73 8.39 -16.62 6.43
C THR A 73 9.65 -16.50 5.58
N ARG A 74 10.69 -17.28 5.94
CA ARG A 74 11.98 -17.38 5.24
C ARG A 74 12.68 -16.02 5.06
N TRP A 75 13.22 -15.76 3.86
CA TRP A 75 14.01 -14.56 3.53
C TRP A 75 13.27 -13.26 3.83
N ALA A 76 11.95 -13.21 3.61
CA ALA A 76 11.14 -12.05 3.94
C ALA A 76 11.13 -11.79 5.46
N ALA A 77 10.94 -12.83 6.28
CA ALA A 77 10.98 -12.70 7.74
C ALA A 77 12.38 -12.31 8.23
N ALA A 78 13.42 -13.01 7.76
CA ALA A 78 14.81 -12.75 8.14
C ALA A 78 15.23 -11.31 7.85
N ARG A 79 14.81 -10.77 6.69
CA ARG A 79 15.09 -9.40 6.27
C ARG A 79 14.42 -8.34 7.14
N LEU A 80 13.27 -8.65 7.74
CA LEU A 80 12.53 -7.71 8.57
C LEU A 80 13.02 -7.67 10.02
N THR A 81 13.54 -8.79 10.53
CA THR A 81 13.82 -8.92 11.96
C THR A 81 15.29 -8.76 12.31
N PHE A 82 16.22 -9.21 11.46
CA PHE A 82 17.64 -9.34 11.85
C PHE A 82 18.67 -9.12 10.73
N TRP A 83 18.29 -9.25 9.45
CA TRP A 83 19.24 -9.17 8.31
C TRP A 83 18.70 -8.34 7.13
N PRO A 84 18.66 -7.00 7.24
CA PRO A 84 18.03 -6.11 6.25
C PRO A 84 18.65 -6.21 4.84
N ASP A 85 19.91 -6.62 4.75
CA ASP A 85 20.66 -6.68 3.50
C ASP A 85 20.55 -8.04 2.77
N LEU A 86 19.69 -8.95 3.25
CA LEU A 86 19.46 -10.22 2.56
C LEU A 86 18.85 -10.00 1.17
N PRO A 87 19.39 -10.66 0.13
CA PRO A 87 18.82 -10.61 -1.21
C PRO A 87 17.39 -11.16 -1.21
N SER A 88 16.51 -10.52 -1.99
CA SER A 88 15.09 -10.88 -2.03
C SER A 88 14.77 -12.12 -2.89
N ARG A 89 15.73 -12.65 -3.64
CA ARG A 89 15.75 -13.97 -4.28
C ARG A 89 17.13 -14.19 -4.90
#